data_AF-A0A497BP05-F1
#
_entry.id   AF-A0A497BP05-F1
#
_cell.length_a   1.000
_cell.length_b   1.000
_cell.length_c   1.000
_cell.angle_alpha   90.00
_cell.angle_beta   90.00
_cell.angle_gamma   90.00
#
_symmetry.space_group_name_H-M   'P 1'
#
loop_
_entity.id
_entity.type
_entity.pdbx_description
1 polymer ?
#
loop_
_entity_poly.entity_id
_entity_poly.type
_entity_poly.pdbx_seq_one_letter_code
_entity_poly.pdbx_strand_id
1 'polypeptide(L)' 'MEVKTLTGLIYKLPPETRQEVWNYAEFLFSKQKPRPPRKPKLNWKGALRDLRDQYTSVTLEHEALELWVG' A
#
# COMPACT_ATOMS: atom_id res chain seq x y z
N MET A 1 35.25 -16.67 4.36
CA MET A 1 34.09 -15.76 4.21
C MET A 1 33.35 -15.74 5.54
N GLU A 2 33.31 -14.62 6.24
CA GLU A 2 32.47 -14.50 7.44
C GLU A 2 31.01 -14.58 7.05
N VAL A 3 30.31 -15.61 7.53
CA VAL A 3 28.87 -15.71 7.39
C VAL A 3 28.26 -14.71 8.37
N LYS A 4 28.04 -13.48 7.90
CA LYS A 4 27.33 -12.47 8.70
C LYS A 4 25.92 -13.01 8.97
N THR A 5 25.64 -13.34 10.22
CA THR A 5 24.31 -13.80 10.64
C THR A 5 23.34 -12.63 10.66
N LEU A 6 22.12 -12.82 10.16
CA LEU A 6 21.07 -11.80 10.16
C LEU A 6 20.86 -11.21 11.56
N THR A 7 20.90 -12.06 12.58
CA THR A 7 20.79 -11.68 13.99
C THR A 7 21.87 -10.69 14.41
N GLY A 8 23.12 -10.92 14.00
CA GLY A 8 24.24 -10.02 14.33
C GLY A 8 24.14 -8.65 13.65
N LEU A 9 23.49 -8.56 12.49
CA LEU A 9 23.20 -7.30 11.82
C LEU A 9 22.07 -6.53 12.53
N ILE A 10 21.01 -7.24 12.95
CA ILE A 10 19.87 -6.62 13.64
C ILE A 10 20.28 -5.93 14.95
N TYR A 11 21.19 -6.54 15.73
CA TYR A 11 21.69 -5.92 16.97
C TYR A 11 22.52 -4.65 16.72
N LYS A 12 23.19 -4.55 15.57
CA LYS A 12 24.00 -3.38 15.19
C LYS A 12 23.18 -2.24 14.59
N LEU A 13 21.90 -2.47 14.29
CA LEU A 13 21.05 -1.44 13.69
C LEU A 13 20.61 -0.40 14.74
N PRO A 14 20.55 0.88 14.35
CA PRO A 14 19.90 1.94 15.11
C PRO A 14 18.44 1.57 15.43
N PRO A 15 17.91 1.96 16.59
CA PRO A 15 16.55 1.61 17.01
C PRO A 15 15.48 2.08 16.03
N GLU A 16 15.70 3.18 15.30
CA GLU A 16 14.82 3.72 14.28
C GLU A 16 14.62 2.73 13.11
N THR A 17 15.70 2.08 12.69
CA THR A 17 15.69 1.15 11.54
C THR A 17 15.25 -0.26 11.95
N ARG A 18 15.29 -0.61 13.24
CA ARG A 18 14.81 -1.93 13.71
C ARG A 18 13.33 -2.13 13.44
N GLN A 19 12.52 -1.08 13.54
CA GLN A 19 11.09 -1.13 13.24
C GLN A 19 10.85 -1.43 11.76
N GLU A 20 11.63 -0.82 10.87
CA GLU A 20 11.53 -1.05 9.43
C GLU A 20 11.90 -2.50 9.06
N VAL A 21 12.97 -3.02 9.65
CA VAL A 21 13.37 -4.43 9.48
C VAL A 21 12.31 -5.38 10.02
N TRP A 22 11.70 -5.07 11.17
CA TRP A 22 10.59 -5.85 11.72
C TRP A 22 9.40 -5.89 10.76
N ASN A 23 8.95 -4.72 10.30
CA ASN A 23 7.84 -4.60 9.36
C ASN A 23 8.11 -5.35 8.06
N TYR A 24 9.35 -5.30 7.56
CA TYR A 24 9.74 -6.01 6.36
C TYR A 24 9.78 -7.53 6.56
N ALA A 25 10.27 -8.01 7.71
CA ALA A 25 10.24 -9.42 8.05
C ALA A 25 8.80 -9.95 8.14
N GLU A 26 7.89 -9.23 8.81
CA GLU A 26 6.46 -9.55 8.85
C GLU A 26 5.83 -9.60 7.45
N PHE A 27 6.15 -8.62 6.61
CA PHE A 27 5.70 -8.58 5.23
C PHE A 27 6.14 -9.82 4.44
N LEU A 28 7.41 -10.22 4.56
CA LEU A 28 7.94 -11.42 3.92
C LEU A 28 7.24 -12.70 4.42
N PHE A 29 6.97 -12.81 5.73
CA PHE A 29 6.17 -13.91 6.29
C PHE A 29 4.74 -13.92 5.72
N SER A 30 4.13 -12.74 5.53
CA SER A 30 2.80 -12.63 4.96
C SER A 30 2.73 -13.06 3.49
N LYS A 31 3.81 -12.88 2.72
CA LYS A 31 3.92 -13.32 1.32
C LYS A 31 4.05 -14.82 1.17
N GLN A 32 4.69 -15.49 2.14
CA GLN A 32 4.87 -16.95 2.11
C GLN A 32 3.57 -17.72 2.30
N LYS A 33 2.50 -17.08 2.79
CA LYS A 33 1.17 -17.67 2.80
C LYS A 33 0.58 -17.53 1.38
N PRO A 34 0.47 -18.61 0.58
CA PRO A 34 -0.18 -18.53 -0.72
C PRO A 34 -1.62 -18.06 -0.50
N ARG A 35 -1.90 -16.80 -0.87
CA ARG A 35 -3.28 -16.33 -0.95
C ARG A 35 -3.89 -17.05 -2.15
N PRO A 36 -5.04 -17.74 -2.00
CA PRO A 36 -5.70 -18.32 -3.15
C PRO A 36 -5.93 -17.21 -4.18
N PRO A 37 -5.75 -17.48 -5.49
CA PRO A 37 -5.95 -16.49 -6.54
C PRO A 37 -7.37 -15.93 -6.41
N ARG A 38 -7.49 -14.72 -5.85
CA ARG A 38 -8.76 -14.01 -5.73
C ARG A 38 -8.94 -13.22 -7.01
N LYS A 39 -10.05 -13.49 -7.72
CA LYS A 39 -10.50 -12.59 -8.79
C LYS A 39 -10.67 -11.19 -8.19
N PRO A 40 -10.19 -10.13 -8.86
CA PRO A 40 -10.45 -8.77 -8.39
C PRO A 40 -11.97 -8.58 -8.35
N LYS A 41 -12.50 -8.11 -7.21
CA LYS A 41 -13.95 -7.99 -7.02
C LYS A 41 -14.56 -6.94 -7.95
N LEU A 42 -13.78 -5.93 -8.38
CA LEU A 42 -14.20 -4.82 -9.25
C LEU A 42 -15.56 -4.22 -8.86
N ASN A 43 -15.89 -4.24 -7.56
CA ASN A 43 -17.17 -3.76 -7.03
C ASN A 43 -17.37 -2.26 -7.22
N TRP A 44 -16.29 -1.51 -7.42
CA TRP A 44 -16.29 -0.10 -7.77
C TRP A 44 -16.56 0.16 -9.26
N LYS A 45 -16.46 -0.87 -10.13
CA LYS A 45 -16.61 -0.70 -11.57
C LYS A 45 -18.05 -0.28 -11.88
N GLY A 46 -18.21 0.95 -12.36
CA GLY A 46 -19.51 1.51 -12.72
C GLY A 46 -20.29 2.11 -11.53
N ALA A 47 -19.70 2.19 -10.33
CA ALA A 47 -20.34 2.79 -9.17
C ALA A 47 -20.73 4.27 -9.38
N LEU A 48 -20.06 4.98 -10.30
CA LEU A 48 -20.32 6.38 -10.63
C LEU A 48 -21.07 6.54 -11.97
N ARG A 49 -21.72 5.49 -12.48
CA ARG A 49 -22.38 5.54 -13.79
C ARG A 49 -23.48 6.61 -13.85
N ASP A 50 -24.25 6.74 -12.79
CA ASP A 50 -25.38 7.67 -12.71
C ASP A 50 -24.95 9.14 -12.58
N LEU A 51 -23.68 9.37 -12.23
CA LEU A 51 -23.07 10.70 -12.12
C LEU A 51 -22.41 11.15 -13.43
N ARG A 52 -22.36 10.30 -14.45
CA ARG A 52 -21.70 10.59 -15.73
C ARG A 52 -22.21 11.86 -16.40
N ASP A 53 -23.52 12.09 -16.36
CA ASP A 53 -24.15 13.25 -17.01
C ASP A 53 -24.18 14.48 -16.09
N GLN A 54 -23.84 14.31 -14.81
CA GLN A 54 -23.81 15.37 -13.81
C GLN A 54 -22.42 16.00 -13.69
N TYR A 55 -21.37 15.21 -13.95
CA TYR A 55 -19.99 15.63 -13.76
C TYR A 55 -19.14 15.35 -14.98
N THR A 56 -18.41 16.38 -15.41
CA THR A 56 -17.32 16.25 -16.38
C THR A 56 -15.99 15.98 -15.66
N SER A 57 -15.00 15.48 -16.38
CA SER A 57 -13.65 15.30 -15.81
C SER A 57 -13.07 16.61 -15.27
N VAL A 58 -13.38 17.74 -15.91
CA VAL A 58 -12.89 19.07 -15.52
C VAL A 58 -13.58 19.59 -14.26
N THR A 59 -14.88 19.35 -14.09
CA THR A 59 -15.59 19.75 -12.85
C THR A 59 -15.09 18.95 -11.65
N LEU A 60 -14.83 17.65 -11.83
CA LEU A 60 -14.27 16.80 -10.76
C LEU A 60 -12.84 17.23 -10.38
N GLU A 61 -12.05 17.68 -11.35
CA GLU A 61 -10.70 18.19 -11.10
C GLU A 61 -10.72 19.45 -10.22
N HIS A 62 -11.60 20.41 -10.51
CA HIS A 62 -11.75 21.61 -9.68
C HIS A 62 -12.24 21.28 -8.26
N GLU A 63 -13.28 20.44 -8.12
CA GLU A 63 -13.77 20.02 -6.80
C GLU A 63 -12.69 19.29 -5.99
N ALA A 64 -11.89 18.43 -6.63
CA ALA A 64 -10.80 17.74 -5.98
C ALA A 64 -9.72 18.71 -5.47
N LEU A 65 -9.40 19.75 -6.24
CA LEU A 65 -8.44 20.78 -5.83
C LEU A 65 -8.98 21.61 -4.66
N GLU A 66 -10.26 21.99 -4.68
CA GLU A 66 -10.89 22.71 -3.56
C GLU A 66 -10.87 21.88 -2.27
N LEU A 67 -11.22 20.60 -2.34
CA LEU A 67 -11.21 19.68 -1.19
C LEU A 67 -9.80 19.39 -0.64
N TRP A 68 -8.76 19.56 -1.46
CA TRP A 68 -7.38 19.26 -1.07
C TRP A 68 -6.64 20.47 -0.50
N VAL A 69 -7.09 21.67 -0.85
CA VAL A 69 -6.54 22.95 -0.39
C VAL A 69 -7.27 23.47 0.86
N GLY A 70 -8.51 23.03 1.10
CA GLY A 70 -9.28 23.28 2.32
C GLY A 70 -8.96 22.32 3.46
#